data_AF-A0A7X0STS9-F1
#
_entry.id   AF-A0A7X0STS9-F1
#
_cell.length_a   1.000
_cell.length_b   1.000
_cell.length_c   1.000
_cell.angle_alpha   90.00
_cell.angle_beta   90.00
_cell.angle_gamma   90.00
#
_symmetry.space_group_name_H-M   'P 1'
#
loop_
_entity.id
_entity.type
_entity.pdbx_description
1 polymer ?
#
loop_
_entity_poly.entity_id
_entity_poly.type
_entity_poly.pdbx_seq_one_letter_code
_entity_poly.pdbx_strand_id
1 'polypeptide(L)'
;MFANRKAKMGSGAQPNTGAASGRSGSAPGGWQALQRTVGNQAVLQMIGGDGRPARRKNLKDTSSTREERLAKTVEAAKKKRKNEKDDALAVRRGKYTLGMHGYKKSEQKRLSNAYGISVTGSTHESEHTIGFEPLNQTSGNKRGENATARSLENRAPAYQEVKELHRDHIGTGTHGSRDASGFNSEEYRNSQRSLLEAGDVSSAVQLNQLGYAFDPNKSALTATEEGKAATDSYDTMVANMNSVAYAQDDDEVSVGVDAKQKAEMYLARRAAITGKFPTIEEENAARIKFGLDPIADS
;
A
#
# COMPACT_ATOMS: atom_id res chain seq x y z
N MET A 1 21.54 8.83 -10.02
CA MET A 1 22.51 8.30 -11.00
C MET A 1 21.90 8.30 -12.39
N PHE A 2 22.11 9.32 -13.22
CA PHE A 2 21.78 9.24 -14.65
C PHE A 2 22.83 9.96 -15.47
N ALA A 3 23.67 9.17 -16.15
CA ALA A 3 24.50 9.61 -17.25
C ALA A 3 24.63 8.46 -18.26
N ASN A 4 23.97 8.63 -19.41
CA ASN A 4 24.43 8.39 -20.79
C ASN A 4 23.33 7.81 -21.69
N ARG A 5 22.78 8.69 -22.53
CA ARG A 5 22.15 8.32 -23.80
C ARG A 5 23.24 8.27 -24.88
N LYS A 6 23.23 7.24 -25.71
CA LYS A 6 23.59 7.36 -27.13
C LYS A 6 22.68 6.49 -27.98
N ALA A 7 22.25 7.10 -29.08
CA ALA A 7 21.21 6.67 -30.01
C ALA A 7 21.66 5.59 -31.00
N LYS A 8 20.67 4.91 -31.61
CA LYS A 8 20.69 4.65 -33.06
C LYS A 8 19.27 4.39 -33.60
N MET A 9 18.92 5.14 -34.65
CA MET A 9 17.71 4.99 -35.47
C MET A 9 17.86 3.84 -36.50
N GLY A 10 16.71 3.40 -37.02
CA GLY A 10 16.54 2.65 -38.28
C GLY A 10 15.17 1.95 -38.30
N SER A 11 14.09 2.59 -38.75
CA SER A 11 13.56 2.61 -40.13
C SER A 11 12.81 1.33 -40.56
N GLY A 12 11.52 1.48 -40.89
CA GLY A 12 10.96 0.88 -42.10
C GLY A 12 9.78 -0.09 -41.99
N ALA A 13 8.65 0.35 -42.57
CA ALA A 13 7.69 -0.41 -43.38
C ALA A 13 6.61 -1.30 -42.73
N GLN A 14 5.38 -0.77 -42.73
CA GLN A 14 4.16 -1.46 -43.21
C GLN A 14 3.93 -1.02 -44.68
N PRO A 15 3.20 -1.73 -45.58
CA PRO A 15 1.79 -2.15 -45.37
C PRO A 15 1.30 -3.40 -46.17
N ASN A 16 -0.03 -3.54 -46.20
CA ASN A 16 -0.93 -4.23 -47.16
C ASN A 16 -1.68 -5.48 -46.66
N THR A 17 -2.98 -5.36 -46.37
CA THR A 17 -4.19 -5.52 -47.23
C THR A 17 -4.61 -6.97 -47.47
N GLY A 18 -5.87 -7.27 -47.18
CA GLY A 18 -6.52 -8.49 -47.66
C GLY A 18 -7.92 -8.65 -47.06
N ALA A 19 -8.92 -8.17 -47.80
CA ALA A 19 -10.34 -8.36 -47.51
C ALA A 19 -10.80 -9.81 -47.78
N ALA A 20 -11.81 -10.29 -47.06
CA ALA A 20 -12.80 -11.22 -47.61
C ALA A 20 -14.09 -11.25 -46.79
N SER A 21 -15.18 -11.15 -47.54
CA SER A 21 -16.60 -11.32 -47.24
C SER A 21 -17.01 -12.68 -46.66
N GLY A 22 -18.12 -12.72 -45.91
CA GLY A 22 -18.85 -13.98 -45.67
C GLY A 22 -20.10 -13.78 -44.82
N ARG A 23 -21.27 -14.07 -45.40
CA ARG A 23 -22.62 -13.93 -44.84
C ARG A 23 -23.04 -15.14 -43.95
N SER A 24 -24.03 -14.86 -43.10
CA SER A 24 -25.16 -15.70 -42.65
C SER A 24 -24.93 -16.88 -41.69
N GLY A 25 -25.77 -16.96 -40.66
CA GLY A 25 -26.16 -18.25 -40.06
C GLY A 25 -26.48 -18.21 -38.55
N SER A 26 -27.76 -18.05 -38.23
CA SER A 26 -28.53 -18.75 -37.18
C SER A 26 -27.92 -19.12 -35.81
N ALA A 27 -28.57 -18.64 -34.75
CA ALA A 27 -28.60 -19.22 -33.40
C ALA A 27 -29.40 -20.56 -33.37
N PRO A 28 -29.62 -21.29 -32.24
CA PRO A 28 -29.17 -21.11 -30.85
C PRO A 28 -28.67 -22.42 -30.15
N GLY A 29 -28.14 -22.35 -28.92
CA GLY A 29 -27.94 -23.57 -28.13
C GLY A 29 -27.23 -23.44 -26.77
N GLY A 30 -28.04 -23.35 -25.70
CA GLY A 30 -27.89 -24.12 -24.44
C GLY A 30 -26.62 -23.97 -23.59
N TRP A 31 -26.70 -23.15 -22.53
CA TRP A 31 -25.90 -23.33 -21.32
C TRP A 31 -26.82 -23.82 -20.18
N GLN A 32 -26.74 -25.10 -19.86
CA GLN A 32 -27.34 -25.68 -18.66
C GLN A 32 -26.39 -25.48 -17.47
N ALA A 33 -26.92 -24.84 -16.42
CA ALA A 33 -26.30 -24.67 -15.13
C ALA A 33 -26.29 -25.99 -14.35
N LEU A 34 -25.12 -26.39 -13.85
CA LEU A 34 -24.98 -27.50 -12.92
C LEU A 34 -24.97 -26.96 -11.48
N GLN A 35 -26.13 -26.97 -10.83
CA GLN A 35 -26.23 -26.93 -9.38
C GLN A 35 -26.02 -28.34 -8.84
N ARG A 36 -25.05 -28.53 -7.94
CA ARG A 36 -24.95 -29.75 -7.12
C ARG A 36 -25.03 -29.39 -5.64
N THR A 37 -26.19 -29.73 -5.10
CA THR A 37 -26.53 -29.91 -3.70
C THR A 37 -25.63 -30.97 -3.08
N VAL A 38 -25.07 -30.72 -1.90
CA VAL A 38 -24.43 -31.76 -1.07
C VAL A 38 -25.37 -32.04 0.10
N GLY A 39 -25.94 -33.25 0.10
CA GLY A 39 -26.75 -33.79 1.17
C GLY A 39 -25.89 -34.42 2.27
N ASN A 40 -26.33 -34.22 3.51
CA ASN A 40 -25.92 -34.99 4.68
C ASN A 40 -26.65 -36.35 4.68
N GLN A 41 -25.94 -37.46 4.85
CA GLN A 41 -26.20 -38.45 5.93
C GLN A 41 -25.31 -39.71 5.84
N ALA A 42 -24.87 -40.12 7.05
CA ALA A 42 -24.62 -41.48 7.55
C ALA A 42 -23.49 -42.34 6.95
N VAL A 43 -22.65 -42.92 7.81
CA VAL A 43 -22.82 -44.29 8.34
C VAL A 43 -21.72 -44.60 9.38
N LEU A 44 -22.14 -45.30 10.42
CA LEU A 44 -21.37 -45.79 11.57
C LEU A 44 -20.74 -47.17 11.26
N GLN A 45 -19.63 -47.46 11.95
CA GLN A 45 -19.14 -48.77 12.45
C GLN A 45 -18.08 -49.61 11.70
N MET A 46 -16.96 -49.78 12.44
CA MET A 46 -16.11 -50.97 12.70
C MET A 46 -15.28 -51.55 11.53
N ILE A 47 -14.01 -52.01 11.63
CA ILE A 47 -13.25 -52.78 12.64
C ILE A 47 -11.73 -52.56 12.42
N GLY A 48 -10.92 -52.50 13.49
CA GLY A 48 -9.65 -53.26 13.62
C GLY A 48 -8.29 -52.61 13.26
N GLY A 49 -7.40 -52.56 14.27
CA GLY A 49 -5.99 -52.92 14.13
C GLY A 49 -4.99 -51.86 13.65
N ASP A 50 -4.32 -51.19 14.58
CA ASP A 50 -2.87 -51.34 14.82
C ASP A 50 -2.27 -50.15 15.57
N GLY A 51 -1.56 -50.50 16.64
CA GLY A 51 -0.95 -49.59 17.60
C GLY A 51 0.01 -48.60 16.95
N ARG A 52 -0.29 -47.32 17.13
CA ARG A 52 0.73 -46.25 17.12
C ARG A 52 0.64 -45.54 18.46
N PRO A 53 1.75 -45.38 19.20
CA PRO A 53 1.71 -44.63 20.45
C PRO A 53 1.29 -43.19 20.14
N ALA A 54 0.17 -42.77 20.74
CA ALA A 54 -0.34 -41.43 20.65
C ALA A 54 0.75 -40.46 21.15
N ARG A 55 1.30 -39.67 20.22
CA ARG A 55 2.11 -38.50 20.53
C ARG A 55 1.16 -37.51 21.24
N ARG A 56 1.09 -37.59 22.57
CA ARG A 56 0.42 -36.62 23.43
C ARG A 56 1.04 -35.26 23.13
N LYS A 57 0.41 -34.48 22.25
CA LYS A 57 0.61 -33.03 22.20
C LYS A 57 0.16 -32.53 23.58
N ASN A 58 1.09 -31.92 24.31
CA ASN A 58 0.75 -31.04 25.41
C ASN A 58 -0.19 -29.95 24.86
N LEU A 59 -1.49 -30.19 24.95
CA LEU A 59 -2.51 -29.15 24.89
C LEU A 59 -2.27 -28.31 26.14
N LYS A 60 -1.56 -27.20 26.00
CA LYS A 60 -1.62 -26.14 27.01
C LYS A 60 -3.09 -25.72 27.10
N ASP A 61 -3.65 -25.84 28.30
CA ASP A 61 -4.96 -25.32 28.66
C ASP A 61 -5.11 -23.87 28.18
N THR A 62 -5.93 -23.67 27.17
CA THR A 62 -6.45 -22.35 26.78
C THR A 62 -7.98 -22.36 26.91
N SER A 63 -8.47 -22.79 28.07
CA SER A 63 -9.88 -22.71 28.45
C SER A 63 -10.18 -21.38 29.16
N SER A 64 -9.76 -20.25 28.58
CA SER A 64 -10.23 -18.95 29.07
C SER A 64 -11.76 -18.92 28.99
N THR A 65 -12.44 -18.60 30.08
CA THR A 65 -13.90 -18.61 30.13
C THR A 65 -14.49 -17.61 29.12
N ARG A 66 -15.74 -17.82 28.70
CA ARG A 66 -16.45 -16.87 27.82
C ARG A 66 -16.44 -15.45 28.41
N GLU A 67 -16.54 -15.35 29.73
CA GLU A 67 -16.49 -14.09 30.47
C GLU A 67 -15.10 -13.44 30.43
N GLU A 68 -14.02 -14.19 30.59
CA GLU A 68 -12.65 -13.66 30.45
C GLU A 68 -12.38 -13.16 29.02
N ARG A 69 -12.89 -13.87 28.00
CA ARG A 69 -12.79 -13.44 26.59
C ARG A 69 -13.57 -12.16 26.35
N LEU A 70 -14.79 -12.06 26.90
CA LEU A 70 -15.61 -10.85 26.83
C LEU A 70 -14.94 -9.67 27.55
N ALA A 71 -14.42 -9.86 28.75
CA ALA A 71 -13.73 -8.82 29.51
C ALA A 71 -12.49 -8.28 28.77
N LYS A 72 -11.66 -9.18 28.21
CA LYS A 72 -10.51 -8.78 27.37
C LYS A 72 -10.95 -8.01 26.13
N THR A 73 -12.05 -8.42 25.49
CA THR A 73 -12.60 -7.75 24.31
C THR A 73 -13.12 -6.35 24.65
N VAL A 74 -13.81 -6.20 25.78
CA VAL A 74 -14.32 -4.90 26.26
C VAL A 74 -13.17 -3.97 26.61
N GLU A 75 -12.13 -4.45 27.31
CA GLU A 75 -10.96 -3.62 27.64
C GLU A 75 -10.17 -3.21 26.38
N ALA A 76 -10.00 -4.12 25.43
CA ALA A 76 -9.41 -3.78 24.12
C ALA A 76 -10.24 -2.71 23.39
N ALA A 77 -11.58 -2.82 23.41
CA ALA A 77 -12.47 -1.84 22.80
C ALA A 77 -12.42 -0.47 23.49
N LYS A 78 -12.36 -0.43 24.83
CA LYS A 78 -12.19 0.82 25.60
C LYS A 78 -10.85 1.48 25.28
N LYS A 79 -9.76 0.71 25.26
CA LYS A 79 -8.42 1.20 24.89
C LYS A 79 -8.40 1.76 23.47
N LYS A 80 -9.02 1.05 22.52
CA LYS A 80 -9.18 1.52 21.13
C LYS A 80 -9.94 2.85 21.05
N ARG A 81 -11.10 2.97 21.71
CA ARG A 81 -11.90 4.21 21.75
C ARG A 81 -11.13 5.38 22.36
N LYS A 82 -10.35 5.13 23.41
CA LYS A 82 -9.49 6.14 24.02
C LYS A 82 -8.44 6.63 23.03
N ASN A 83 -7.73 5.71 22.37
CA ASN A 83 -6.73 6.06 21.36
C ASN A 83 -7.34 6.86 20.20
N GLU A 84 -8.51 6.45 19.70
CA GLU A 84 -9.22 7.17 18.63
C GLU A 84 -9.61 8.60 19.05
N LYS A 85 -10.03 8.79 20.31
CA LYS A 85 -10.34 10.12 20.86
C LYS A 85 -9.08 10.99 20.98
N ASP A 86 -7.97 10.40 21.43
CA ASP A 86 -6.70 11.09 21.59
C ASP A 86 -6.10 11.49 20.23
N ASP A 87 -6.19 10.63 19.21
CA ASP A 87 -5.80 10.93 17.83
C ASP A 87 -6.66 12.06 17.23
N ALA A 88 -7.98 12.01 17.41
CA ALA A 88 -8.87 13.08 16.95
C ALA A 88 -8.57 14.42 17.63
N LEU A 89 -8.24 14.39 18.93
CA LEU A 89 -7.82 15.58 19.67
C LEU A 89 -6.46 16.09 19.18
N ALA A 90 -5.53 15.21 18.85
CA ALA A 90 -4.22 15.55 18.29
C ALA A 90 -4.37 16.26 16.94
N VAL A 91 -5.21 15.73 16.04
CA VAL A 91 -5.56 16.40 14.78
C VAL A 91 -6.17 17.77 15.03
N ARG A 92 -7.14 17.88 15.96
CA ARG A 92 -7.78 19.15 16.30
C ARG A 92 -6.80 20.19 16.86
N ARG A 93 -5.75 19.71 17.55
CA ARG A 93 -4.66 20.54 18.07
C ARG A 93 -3.57 20.83 17.02
N GLY A 94 -3.76 20.41 15.77
CA GLY A 94 -2.79 20.59 14.69
C GLY A 94 -1.54 19.72 14.80
N LYS A 95 -1.55 18.70 15.67
CA LYS A 95 -0.39 17.81 15.88
C LYS A 95 -0.09 16.92 14.67
N TYR A 96 -1.13 16.57 13.90
CA TYR A 96 -1.02 15.76 12.68
C TYR A 96 -1.72 16.48 11.54
N THR A 97 -1.03 16.58 10.40
CA THR A 97 -1.48 17.35 9.23
C THR A 97 -1.83 16.41 8.07
N LEU A 98 -2.38 16.99 6.98
CA LEU A 98 -2.61 16.29 5.73
C LEU A 98 -1.36 15.50 5.30
N GLY A 99 -1.58 14.28 4.83
CA GLY A 99 -0.49 13.39 4.42
C GLY A 99 0.19 12.61 5.54
N MET A 100 -0.20 12.78 6.81
CA MET A 100 0.32 11.98 7.93
C MET A 100 -0.65 10.89 8.37
N HIS A 101 -0.13 9.78 8.87
CA HIS A 101 -0.94 8.66 9.36
C HIS A 101 -1.93 9.04 10.46
N GLY A 102 -1.53 9.93 11.37
CA GLY A 102 -2.40 10.44 12.43
C GLY A 102 -3.63 11.20 11.90
N TYR A 103 -3.60 11.67 10.65
CA TYR A 103 -4.70 12.38 9.98
C TYR A 103 -5.64 11.46 9.19
N LYS A 104 -5.38 10.15 9.16
CA LYS A 104 -6.10 9.16 8.31
C LYS A 104 -7.63 9.23 8.41
N LYS A 105 -8.20 9.52 9.58
CA LYS A 105 -9.66 9.59 9.76
C LYS A 105 -10.29 10.80 9.09
N SER A 106 -9.62 11.95 9.16
CA SER A 106 -10.04 13.15 8.46
C SER A 106 -9.88 12.98 6.95
N GLU A 107 -8.80 12.31 6.52
CA GLU A 107 -8.57 11.99 5.11
C GLU A 107 -9.62 11.03 4.54
N GLN A 108 -9.93 9.95 5.27
CA GLN A 108 -11.04 9.03 4.97
C GLN A 108 -12.36 9.77 4.74
N LYS A 109 -12.68 10.73 5.63
CA LYS A 109 -13.88 11.56 5.50
C LYS A 109 -13.83 12.47 4.27
N ARG A 110 -12.68 13.11 4.01
CA ARG A 110 -12.48 13.99 2.85
C ARG A 110 -12.74 13.23 1.55
N LEU A 111 -12.10 12.07 1.40
CA LEU A 111 -12.21 11.21 0.22
C LEU A 111 -13.62 10.66 0.05
N SER A 112 -14.26 10.21 1.14
CA SER A 112 -15.65 9.73 1.08
C SER A 112 -16.59 10.79 0.53
N ASN A 113 -16.42 12.05 0.97
CA ASN A 113 -17.21 13.18 0.48
C ASN A 113 -16.88 13.56 -0.96
N ALA A 114 -15.59 13.58 -1.33
CA ALA A 114 -15.14 14.02 -2.65
C ALA A 114 -15.53 13.06 -3.77
N TYR A 115 -15.55 11.76 -3.48
CA TYR A 115 -15.79 10.70 -4.48
C TYR A 115 -17.16 10.02 -4.34
N GLY A 116 -17.95 10.35 -3.30
CA GLY A 116 -19.27 9.75 -3.09
C GLY A 116 -19.23 8.25 -2.76
N ILE A 117 -18.09 7.74 -2.27
CA ILE A 117 -17.87 6.33 -1.92
C ILE A 117 -17.55 6.18 -0.42
N SER A 118 -17.59 4.94 0.09
CA SER A 118 -17.16 4.66 1.47
C SER A 118 -15.65 4.47 1.52
N VAL A 119 -14.92 5.45 2.07
CA VAL A 119 -13.47 5.36 2.33
C VAL A 119 -13.25 5.19 3.83
N THR A 120 -13.09 3.95 4.27
CA THR A 120 -12.89 3.60 5.68
C THR A 120 -11.91 2.43 5.82
N GLY A 121 -11.52 2.06 7.04
CA GLY A 121 -10.64 0.89 7.28
C GLY A 121 -11.13 -0.45 6.72
N SER A 122 -12.39 -0.56 6.29
CA SER A 122 -12.89 -1.76 5.61
C SER A 122 -12.63 -1.76 4.11
N THR A 123 -12.50 -0.59 3.47
CA THR A 123 -12.32 -0.42 2.02
C THR A 123 -10.93 0.08 1.65
N HIS A 124 -10.33 0.89 2.53
CA HIS A 124 -9.02 1.50 2.36
C HIS A 124 -8.21 1.38 3.63
N GLU A 125 -6.91 1.13 3.49
CA GLU A 125 -5.97 1.09 4.60
C GLU A 125 -4.98 2.25 4.48
N SER A 126 -4.51 2.74 5.63
CA SER A 126 -3.57 3.84 5.66
C SER A 126 -2.19 3.31 5.33
N GLU A 127 -1.80 3.42 4.07
CA GLU A 127 -0.51 2.98 3.55
C GLU A 127 0.57 3.96 3.95
N HIS A 128 1.66 3.45 4.53
CA HIS A 128 2.86 4.23 4.77
C HIS A 128 3.78 4.07 3.56
N THR A 129 4.10 5.17 2.88
CA THR A 129 5.07 5.11 1.77
C THR A 129 6.46 4.72 2.23
N ILE A 130 6.80 5.01 3.50
CA ILE A 130 7.98 4.49 4.19
C ILE A 130 7.50 3.78 5.45
N GLY A 131 7.71 2.46 5.52
CA GLY A 131 7.17 1.62 6.59
C GLY A 131 7.71 2.00 7.98
N PHE A 132 6.97 1.62 9.04
CA PHE A 132 7.40 1.89 10.42
C PHE A 132 8.77 1.31 10.76
N GLU A 133 9.08 0.11 10.29
CA GLU A 133 10.37 -0.53 10.58
C GLU A 133 11.56 0.27 10.02
N PRO A 134 11.60 0.68 8.74
CA PRO A 134 12.62 1.61 8.24
C PRO A 134 12.76 2.89 9.09
N LEU A 135 11.64 3.45 9.57
CA LEU A 135 11.67 4.65 10.40
C LEU A 135 12.19 4.40 11.81
N ASN A 136 12.14 3.18 12.32
CA ASN A 136 12.34 2.89 13.74
C ASN A 136 13.49 1.89 14.01
N GLN A 137 14.22 1.47 12.98
CA GLN A 137 15.15 0.33 12.96
C GLN A 137 16.16 0.30 14.13
N THR A 138 16.69 1.44 14.57
CA THR A 138 17.76 1.53 15.58
C THR A 138 17.26 1.78 17.00
N SER A 139 16.00 2.19 17.21
CA SER A 139 15.53 2.63 18.54
C SER A 139 15.24 1.49 19.54
N GLY A 140 15.28 0.24 19.08
CA GLY A 140 14.88 -0.93 19.87
C GLY A 140 13.38 -1.03 20.21
N ASN A 141 12.59 0.02 19.94
CA ASN A 141 11.16 0.06 20.27
C ASN A 141 10.33 -0.76 19.29
N LYS A 142 9.28 -1.42 19.76
CA LYS A 142 8.29 -2.07 18.90
C LYS A 142 7.20 -1.08 18.48
N ARG A 143 6.58 -1.34 17.32
CA ARG A 143 5.44 -0.55 16.84
C ARG A 143 4.35 -0.48 17.91
N GLY A 144 3.92 0.75 18.21
CA GLY A 144 2.85 1.00 19.17
C GLY A 144 3.20 0.76 20.65
N GLU A 145 4.41 0.33 20.98
CA GLU A 145 4.83 -0.02 22.34
C GLU A 145 4.73 1.16 23.30
N ASN A 146 5.39 2.26 22.96
CA ASN A 146 5.45 3.46 23.79
C ASN A 146 4.94 4.71 23.04
N ALA A 147 4.93 5.84 23.76
CA ALA A 147 4.43 7.10 23.21
C ALA A 147 5.29 7.62 22.05
N THR A 148 6.61 7.42 22.10
CA THR A 148 7.56 7.81 21.06
C THR A 148 7.31 7.04 19.77
N ALA A 149 7.26 5.71 19.83
CA ALA A 149 6.96 4.86 18.68
C ALA A 149 5.61 5.20 18.03
N ARG A 150 4.56 5.44 18.84
CA ARG A 150 3.26 5.90 18.34
C ARG A 150 3.33 7.29 17.70
N SER A 151 4.10 8.20 18.29
CA SER A 151 4.26 9.55 17.77
C SER A 151 5.01 9.56 16.43
N LEU A 152 6.05 8.74 16.31
CA LEU A 152 6.81 8.54 15.08
C LEU A 152 5.92 7.99 13.97
N GLU A 153 5.19 6.90 14.25
CA GLU A 153 4.25 6.32 13.31
C GLU A 153 3.15 7.31 12.88
N ASN A 154 2.54 8.03 13.82
CA ASN A 154 1.46 8.96 13.50
C ASN A 154 1.92 10.17 12.68
N ARG A 155 3.20 10.55 12.74
CA ARG A 155 3.78 11.63 11.91
C ARG A 155 4.36 11.11 10.60
N ALA A 156 4.54 9.80 10.46
CA ALA A 156 5.03 9.22 9.23
C ALA A 156 4.08 9.54 8.06
N PRO A 157 4.62 9.78 6.85
CA PRO A 157 3.79 9.99 5.67
C PRO A 157 2.91 8.79 5.41
N ALA A 158 1.64 9.06 5.10
CA ALA A 158 0.69 8.03 4.74
C ALA A 158 -0.45 8.57 3.88
N TYR A 159 -1.02 7.68 3.06
CA TYR A 159 -2.20 7.94 2.25
C TYR A 159 -3.21 6.80 2.39
N GLN A 160 -4.44 6.97 1.90
CA GLN A 160 -5.44 5.89 1.88
C GLN A 160 -5.28 5.07 0.61
N GLU A 161 -4.85 3.82 0.71
CA GLU A 161 -4.77 2.90 -0.42
C GLU A 161 -5.95 1.92 -0.40
N VAL A 162 -6.38 1.45 -1.56
CA VAL A 162 -7.40 0.39 -1.66
C VAL A 162 -6.92 -0.84 -0.89
N LYS A 163 -7.77 -1.33 0.01
CA LYS A 163 -7.39 -2.36 0.99
C LYS A 163 -6.85 -3.65 0.36
N GLU A 164 -7.41 -4.05 -0.77
CA GLU A 164 -6.97 -5.24 -1.50
C GLU A 164 -5.53 -5.06 -2.00
N LEU A 165 -5.25 -3.95 -2.71
CA LEU A 165 -3.90 -3.61 -3.16
C LEU A 165 -2.90 -3.45 -2.01
N HIS A 166 -3.32 -2.80 -0.91
CA HIS A 166 -2.47 -2.63 0.27
C HIS A 166 -1.99 -3.98 0.85
N ARG A 167 -2.84 -5.00 0.84
CA ARG A 167 -2.53 -6.32 1.41
C ARG A 167 -1.57 -7.12 0.56
N ASP A 168 -1.61 -6.92 -0.76
CA ASP A 168 -0.77 -7.61 -1.72
C ASP A 168 0.60 -6.93 -1.89
N HIS A 169 0.75 -5.71 -1.36
CA HIS A 169 1.97 -4.92 -1.46
C HIS A 169 3.13 -5.50 -0.62
N ILE A 170 4.34 -5.57 -1.18
CA ILE A 170 5.54 -6.17 -0.55
C ILE A 170 5.98 -5.51 0.76
N GLY A 171 5.64 -4.23 0.91
CA GLY A 171 5.85 -3.45 2.13
C GLY A 171 4.93 -3.86 3.30
N THR A 172 3.88 -4.62 3.01
CA THR A 172 2.89 -5.11 3.98
C THR A 172 3.20 -6.55 4.36
N GLY A 173 3.20 -6.86 5.66
CA GLY A 173 3.44 -8.24 6.13
C GLY A 173 4.90 -8.70 5.97
N THR A 174 5.12 -10.01 5.96
CA THR A 174 6.46 -10.61 5.87
C THR A 174 6.50 -11.59 4.70
N HIS A 175 7.29 -11.26 3.68
CA HIS A 175 7.52 -12.07 2.50
C HIS A 175 8.99 -12.49 2.46
N GLY A 176 9.26 -13.80 2.61
CA GLY A 176 10.61 -14.36 2.60
C GLY A 176 11.19 -14.59 1.21
N SER A 177 10.36 -14.56 0.17
CA SER A 177 10.76 -14.68 -1.23
C SER A 177 10.63 -13.33 -1.92
N ARG A 178 11.45 -13.11 -2.95
CA ARG A 178 11.36 -11.91 -3.78
C ARG A 178 10.08 -11.94 -4.62
N ASP A 179 9.43 -10.79 -4.73
CA ASP A 179 8.28 -10.59 -5.60
C ASP A 179 8.71 -10.11 -7.01
N ALA A 180 7.74 -9.68 -7.82
CA ALA A 180 7.98 -9.17 -9.17
C ALA A 180 8.74 -7.83 -9.20
N SER A 181 8.77 -7.08 -8.10
CA SER A 181 9.62 -5.88 -7.96
C SER A 181 11.09 -6.25 -7.68
N GLY A 182 11.38 -7.52 -7.41
CA GLY A 182 12.73 -8.03 -7.16
C GLY A 182 13.18 -7.95 -5.70
N PHE A 183 12.27 -7.59 -4.78
CA PHE A 183 12.57 -7.46 -3.36
C PHE A 183 11.80 -8.49 -2.53
N ASN A 184 12.42 -8.98 -1.46
CA ASN A 184 11.70 -9.53 -0.32
C ASN A 184 11.40 -8.40 0.71
N SER A 185 10.62 -8.68 1.76
CA SER A 185 10.24 -7.63 2.72
C SER A 185 11.42 -7.02 3.50
N GLU A 186 12.48 -7.78 3.77
CA GLU A 186 13.66 -7.28 4.50
C GLU A 186 14.51 -6.37 3.60
N GLU A 187 14.80 -6.83 2.39
CA GLU A 187 15.55 -6.07 1.38
C GLU A 187 14.84 -4.76 1.04
N TYR A 188 13.51 -4.79 0.89
CA TYR A 188 12.68 -3.61 0.68
C TYR A 188 12.86 -2.59 1.81
N ARG A 189 12.73 -3.03 3.07
CA ARG A 189 12.81 -2.13 4.25
C ARG A 189 14.21 -1.57 4.47
N ASN A 190 15.25 -2.40 4.31
CA ASN A 190 16.63 -1.96 4.40
C ASN A 190 16.97 -0.95 3.30
N SER A 191 16.45 -1.14 2.08
CA SER A 191 16.62 -0.18 0.98
C SER A 191 15.94 1.15 1.30
N GLN A 192 14.72 1.13 1.84
CA GLN A 192 14.05 2.35 2.29
C GLN A 192 14.84 3.08 3.38
N ARG A 193 15.39 2.35 4.36
CA ARG A 193 16.25 2.95 5.39
C ARG A 193 17.48 3.63 4.79
N SER A 194 18.20 2.92 3.93
CA SER A 194 19.46 3.40 3.35
C SER A 194 19.26 4.68 2.52
N LEU A 195 18.16 4.74 1.76
CA LEU A 195 17.77 5.93 0.99
C LEU A 195 17.42 7.10 1.89
N LEU A 196 16.69 6.85 3.00
CA LEU A 196 16.34 7.88 3.96
C LEU A 196 17.59 8.48 4.64
N GLU A 197 18.54 7.64 5.07
CA GLU A 197 19.81 8.08 5.65
C GLU A 197 20.69 8.84 4.65
N ALA A 198 20.56 8.55 3.36
CA ALA A 198 21.23 9.28 2.28
C ALA A 198 20.54 10.61 1.91
N GLY A 199 19.41 10.94 2.53
CA GLY A 199 18.63 12.15 2.21
C GLY A 199 17.74 12.02 0.97
N ASP A 200 17.59 10.81 0.42
CA ASP A 200 16.84 10.53 -0.81
C ASP A 200 15.44 9.98 -0.49
N VAL A 201 14.58 10.87 0.01
CA VAL A 201 13.21 10.51 0.42
C VAL A 201 12.38 10.13 -0.80
N SER A 202 12.55 10.82 -1.94
CA SER A 202 11.77 10.51 -3.14
C SER A 202 12.04 9.10 -3.65
N SER A 203 13.29 8.62 -3.63
CA SER A 203 13.58 7.24 -4.02
C SER A 203 12.99 6.23 -3.03
N ALA A 204 13.01 6.51 -1.72
CA ALA A 204 12.39 5.63 -0.72
C ALA A 204 10.88 5.46 -0.95
N VAL A 205 10.19 6.55 -1.32
CA VAL A 205 8.77 6.54 -1.70
C VAL A 205 8.54 5.92 -3.08
N GLN A 206 9.46 6.10 -4.04
CA GLN A 206 9.39 5.45 -5.35
C GLN A 206 9.44 3.92 -5.24
N LEU A 207 10.22 3.37 -4.31
CA LEU A 207 10.23 1.91 -4.05
C LEU A 207 8.83 1.38 -3.69
N ASN A 208 8.06 2.14 -2.90
CA ASN A 208 6.67 1.80 -2.60
C ASN A 208 5.82 1.80 -3.87
N GLN A 209 5.96 2.80 -4.74
CA GLN A 209 5.21 2.83 -5.99
C GLN A 209 5.64 1.75 -6.99
N LEU A 210 6.90 1.32 -6.95
CA LEU A 210 7.42 0.21 -7.74
C LEU A 210 6.71 -1.11 -7.39
N GLY A 211 6.48 -1.38 -6.10
CA GLY A 211 5.73 -2.57 -5.65
C GLY A 211 4.34 -2.63 -6.29
N TYR A 212 3.61 -1.51 -6.26
CA TYR A 212 2.34 -1.42 -6.98
C TYR A 212 2.49 -1.55 -8.50
N ALA A 213 3.55 -1.03 -9.13
CA ALA A 213 3.73 -1.10 -10.58
C ALA A 213 3.74 -2.55 -11.12
N PHE A 214 4.13 -3.51 -10.29
CA PHE A 214 4.16 -4.93 -10.63
C PHE A 214 2.98 -5.74 -10.06
N ASP A 215 2.00 -5.10 -9.43
CA ASP A 215 0.80 -5.77 -8.92
C ASP A 215 -0.17 -6.10 -10.09
N PRO A 216 -0.51 -7.39 -10.31
CA PRO A 216 -1.38 -7.80 -11.41
C PRO A 216 -2.82 -7.26 -11.30
N ASN A 217 -3.30 -6.91 -10.10
CA ASN A 217 -4.66 -6.45 -9.86
C ASN A 217 -4.83 -4.92 -10.05
N LYS A 218 -3.73 -4.21 -10.26
CA LYS A 218 -3.70 -2.75 -10.24
C LYS A 218 -4.46 -2.05 -11.36
N SER A 219 -4.33 -2.53 -12.59
CA SER A 219 -4.93 -1.85 -13.75
C SER A 219 -6.45 -1.81 -13.66
N ALA A 220 -7.06 -2.86 -13.07
CA ALA A 220 -8.49 -2.92 -12.82
C ALA A 220 -8.93 -1.93 -11.72
N LEU A 221 -8.13 -1.78 -10.66
CA LEU A 221 -8.51 -1.00 -9.47
C LEU A 221 -8.21 0.49 -9.61
N THR A 222 -7.25 0.89 -10.44
CA THR A 222 -6.88 2.30 -10.61
C THR A 222 -7.88 3.12 -11.43
N ALA A 223 -8.71 2.47 -12.25
CA ALA A 223 -9.76 3.12 -13.03
C ALA A 223 -11.06 3.38 -12.25
N THR A 224 -11.24 2.75 -11.08
CA THR A 224 -12.44 2.90 -10.25
C THR A 224 -12.40 4.18 -9.42
N GLU A 225 -13.53 4.56 -8.83
CA GLU A 225 -13.58 5.71 -7.90
C GLU A 225 -12.70 5.47 -6.66
N GLU A 226 -12.57 4.23 -6.20
CA GLU A 226 -11.65 3.83 -5.13
C GLU A 226 -10.18 4.10 -5.51
N GLY A 227 -9.77 3.68 -6.71
CA GLY A 227 -8.40 3.93 -7.19
C GLY A 227 -8.09 5.41 -7.41
N LYS A 228 -9.08 6.19 -7.88
CA LYS A 228 -8.96 7.65 -8.00
C LYS A 228 -8.85 8.30 -6.62
N ALA A 229 -9.66 7.88 -5.65
CA ALA A 229 -9.58 8.36 -4.27
C ALA A 229 -8.21 8.04 -3.64
N ALA A 230 -7.67 6.83 -3.87
CA ALA A 230 -6.35 6.47 -3.40
C ALA A 230 -5.23 7.33 -4.02
N THR A 231 -5.34 7.61 -5.32
CA THR A 231 -4.39 8.47 -6.04
C THR A 231 -4.46 9.92 -5.56
N ASP A 232 -5.65 10.47 -5.31
CA ASP A 232 -5.80 11.80 -4.72
C ASP A 232 -5.28 11.87 -3.28
N SER A 233 -5.46 10.81 -2.50
CA SER A 233 -4.86 10.72 -1.17
C SER A 233 -3.33 10.72 -1.22
N TYR A 234 -2.76 9.98 -2.18
CA TYR A 234 -1.31 9.96 -2.43
C TYR A 234 -0.79 11.35 -2.82
N ASP A 235 -1.48 12.02 -3.74
CA ASP A 235 -1.10 13.38 -4.19
C ASP A 235 -1.16 14.40 -3.06
N THR A 236 -2.21 14.31 -2.24
CA THR A 236 -2.37 15.13 -1.04
C THR A 236 -1.22 14.90 -0.08
N MET A 237 -0.82 13.65 0.13
CA MET A 237 0.33 13.30 0.96
C MET A 237 1.63 13.89 0.40
N VAL A 238 1.94 13.71 -0.88
CA VAL A 238 3.15 14.25 -1.53
C VAL A 238 3.21 15.78 -1.45
N ALA A 239 2.10 16.47 -1.72
CA ALA A 239 2.06 17.93 -1.67
C ALA A 239 2.39 18.49 -0.28
N ASN A 240 1.97 17.77 0.77
CA ASN A 240 2.13 18.19 2.16
C ASN A 240 3.34 17.56 2.88
N MET A 241 4.09 16.65 2.22
CA MET A 241 5.28 16.03 2.78
C MET A 241 6.48 16.98 2.70
N ASN A 242 6.77 17.71 3.78
CA ASN A 242 7.92 18.61 3.84
C ASN A 242 9.17 17.98 4.45
N SER A 243 8.98 16.92 5.23
CA SER A 243 10.06 16.19 5.88
C SER A 243 9.62 14.80 6.28
N VAL A 244 10.57 13.88 6.45
CA VAL A 244 10.35 12.56 7.04
C VAL A 244 11.23 12.42 8.27
N ALA A 245 10.64 12.01 9.38
CA ALA A 245 11.37 11.74 10.62
C ALA A 245 11.61 10.24 10.78
N TYR A 246 12.82 9.88 11.22
CA TYR A 246 13.18 8.52 11.62
C TYR A 246 13.97 8.53 12.93
N ALA A 247 13.85 7.45 13.69
CA ALA A 247 14.64 7.25 14.89
C ALA A 247 16.06 6.80 14.54
N GLN A 248 17.04 7.42 15.20
CA GLN A 248 18.45 7.06 15.20
C GLN A 248 18.86 6.91 16.66
N ASP A 249 19.01 5.66 17.11
CA ASP A 249 19.14 5.32 18.54
C ASP A 249 18.05 5.99 19.39
N ASP A 250 18.43 6.82 20.36
CA ASP A 250 17.52 7.58 21.25
C ASP A 250 17.06 8.92 20.64
N ASP A 251 17.63 9.32 19.51
CA ASP A 251 17.35 10.57 18.82
C ASP A 251 16.37 10.40 17.66
N GLU A 252 15.82 11.53 17.21
CA GLU A 252 15.03 11.61 16.00
C GLU A 252 15.71 12.52 14.97
N VAL A 253 15.93 11.97 13.79
CA VAL A 253 16.49 12.70 12.65
C VAL A 253 15.37 13.03 11.67
N SER A 254 15.38 14.26 11.16
CA SER A 254 14.42 14.72 10.17
C SER A 254 15.12 15.06 8.85
N VAL A 255 14.65 14.44 7.78
CA VAL A 255 15.16 14.64 6.42
C VAL A 255 14.17 15.52 5.66
N GLY A 256 14.66 16.63 5.11
CA GLY A 256 13.84 17.55 4.32
C GLY A 256 13.44 16.97 2.96
N VAL A 257 12.25 17.33 2.50
CA VAL A 257 11.71 16.95 1.19
C VAL A 257 11.50 18.21 0.38
N ASP A 258 12.32 18.37 -0.66
CA ASP A 258 12.26 19.52 -1.55
C ASP A 258 11.24 19.34 -2.69
N ALA A 259 11.06 20.40 -3.48
CA ALA A 259 10.14 20.42 -4.61
C ALA A 259 10.46 19.38 -5.70
N LYS A 260 11.74 19.07 -5.92
CA LYS A 260 12.17 18.09 -6.92
C LYS A 260 11.79 16.69 -6.46
N GLN A 261 12.05 16.37 -5.20
CA GLN A 261 11.63 15.11 -4.61
C GLN A 261 10.10 14.95 -4.65
N LYS A 262 9.33 16.02 -4.39
CA LYS A 262 7.86 15.99 -4.55
C LYS A 262 7.43 15.70 -5.99
N ALA A 263 8.07 16.33 -6.98
CA ALA A 263 7.77 16.07 -8.39
C ALA A 263 8.06 14.60 -8.77
N GLU A 264 9.21 14.06 -8.32
CA GLU A 264 9.58 12.66 -8.55
C GLU A 264 8.58 11.69 -7.91
N MET A 265 8.22 11.90 -6.63
CA MET A 265 7.21 11.07 -5.95
C MET A 265 5.85 11.14 -6.62
N TYR A 266 5.43 12.33 -7.06
CA TYR A 266 4.18 12.53 -7.78
C TYR A 266 4.16 11.71 -9.07
N LEU A 267 5.22 11.81 -9.88
CA LEU A 267 5.36 11.06 -11.13
C LEU A 267 5.47 9.55 -10.91
N ALA A 268 6.09 9.11 -9.82
CA ALA A 268 6.21 7.69 -9.47
C ALA A 268 4.86 6.99 -9.43
N ARG A 269 3.84 7.60 -8.81
CA ARG A 269 2.48 7.05 -8.78
C ARG A 269 1.89 6.94 -10.18
N ARG A 270 2.10 7.93 -11.06
CA ARG A 270 1.59 7.91 -12.45
C ARG A 270 2.27 6.82 -13.27
N ALA A 271 3.59 6.73 -13.16
CA ALA A 271 4.37 5.69 -13.84
C ALA A 271 3.92 4.31 -13.38
N ALA A 272 3.70 4.15 -12.08
CA ALA A 272 3.19 2.94 -11.53
C ALA A 272 1.78 2.63 -12.08
N ILE A 273 0.84 3.59 -12.09
CA ILE A 273 -0.54 3.41 -12.59
C ILE A 273 -0.58 3.02 -14.07
N THR A 274 0.21 3.72 -14.88
CA THR A 274 0.14 3.61 -16.35
C THR A 274 1.06 2.53 -16.92
N GLY A 275 2.06 2.08 -16.15
CA GLY A 275 3.14 1.21 -16.63
C GLY A 275 4.06 1.90 -17.63
N LYS A 276 4.02 3.24 -17.73
CA LYS A 276 4.79 4.03 -18.68
C LYS A 276 5.71 5.00 -17.95
N PHE A 277 6.88 5.26 -18.53
CA PHE A 277 7.71 6.37 -18.08
C PHE A 277 7.01 7.70 -18.38
N PRO A 278 7.13 8.71 -17.49
CA PRO A 278 6.59 10.04 -17.75
C PRO A 278 7.18 10.65 -19.02
N THR A 279 6.37 11.40 -19.76
CA THR A 279 6.86 12.24 -20.87
C THR A 279 7.52 13.52 -20.34
N ILE A 280 8.22 14.25 -21.20
CA ILE A 280 8.80 15.57 -20.84
C ILE A 280 7.70 16.55 -20.43
N GLU A 281 6.55 16.51 -21.11
CA GLU A 281 5.40 17.36 -20.80
C GLU A 281 4.82 17.03 -19.41
N GLU A 282 4.71 15.75 -19.06
CA GLU A 282 4.25 15.31 -17.74
C GLU A 282 5.26 15.68 -16.64
N GLU A 283 6.55 15.54 -16.93
CA GLU A 283 7.61 15.97 -16.03
C GLU A 283 7.57 17.49 -15.80
N ASN A 284 7.44 18.28 -16.86
CA ASN A 284 7.30 19.73 -16.76
C ASN A 284 6.05 20.15 -16.00
N ALA A 285 4.92 19.47 -16.20
CA ALA A 285 3.70 19.71 -15.43
C ALA A 285 3.89 19.43 -13.93
N ALA A 286 4.58 18.33 -13.57
CA ALA A 286 4.90 18.03 -12.17
C ALA A 286 5.87 19.04 -11.57
N ARG A 287 6.91 19.45 -12.31
CA ARG A 287 7.87 20.47 -11.89
C ARG A 287 7.18 21.80 -11.58
N ILE A 288 6.35 22.29 -12.50
CA ILE A 288 5.57 23.53 -12.31
C ILE A 288 4.63 23.40 -11.10
N LYS A 289 3.95 22.26 -10.94
CA LYS A 289 3.06 21.99 -9.80
C LYS A 289 3.75 22.16 -8.45
N PHE A 290 5.04 21.86 -8.36
CA PHE A 290 5.81 22.00 -7.12
C PHE A 290 6.74 23.22 -7.10
N GLY A 291 6.59 24.15 -8.05
CA GLY A 291 7.33 25.42 -8.05
C GLY A 291 8.75 25.33 -8.61
N LEU A 292 9.00 24.39 -9.51
CA LEU A 292 10.26 24.27 -10.25
C LEU A 292 10.10 24.78 -11.69
N ASP A 293 11.20 25.26 -12.26
CA ASP A 293 11.25 25.61 -13.68
C ASP A 293 11.10 24.37 -14.57
N PRO A 294 10.41 24.47 -15.71
CA PRO A 294 10.35 23.39 -16.70
C PRO A 294 11.73 23.11 -17.29
N ILE A 295 11.94 21.87 -17.70
CA ILE A 295 13.08 21.43 -18.50
C ILE A 295 12.87 21.98 -19.91
N ALA A 296 13.89 22.66 -20.44
CA ALA A 296 13.89 23.15 -21.80
C ALA A 296 13.84 21.98 -22.80
N ASP A 297 13.07 22.13 -23.87
CA ASP A 297 13.07 21.18 -24.98
C ASP A 297 14.47 21.17 -25.61
N SER A 298 15.13 20.01 -25.53
CA SER A 298 16.47 19.77 -26.09
C SER A 298 16.41 19.19 -27.50
#